data_AF-A0A5C7PPF2-F1
#
_entry.id   AF-A0A5C7PPF2-F1
#
_cell.length_a   1.000
_cell.length_b   1.000
_cell.length_c   1.000
_cell.angle_alpha   90.00
_cell.angle_beta   90.00
_cell.angle_gamma   90.00
#
_symmetry.space_group_name_H-M   'P 1'
#
loop_
_entity.id
_entity.type
_entity.pdbx_description
1 polymer ?
#
loop_
_entity_poly.entity_id
_entity_poly.type
_entity_poly.pdbx_seq_one_letter_code
_entity_poly.pdbx_strand_id
1 'polypeptide(L)'
;MSDDFKIGDHWMISDRSGHKFRASEMRQMWNGHWVHHTEWEPRHPMDMMKAPRPEKPVRITRPRPTDTFIGPLTSQIGVAAAAGSTRITLDSAERYAAGDQLHIMLDNSETFIAWVHAVYDSTDIELVRALPYGVSVGNEVVNVTAMAEATI
;
A
#
# COMPACT_ATOMS: atom_id res chain seq x y z
N MET A 1 46.82 -53.92 -17.93
CA MET A 1 46.19 -53.82 -16.59
C MET A 1 45.92 -55.24 -16.12
N SER A 2 46.64 -55.70 -15.10
CA SER A 2 46.39 -57.02 -14.50
C SER A 2 45.08 -56.95 -13.71
N ASP A 3 44.11 -57.80 -14.04
CA ASP A 3 42.81 -57.83 -13.36
C ASP A 3 42.95 -58.68 -12.09
N ASP A 4 43.49 -58.07 -11.03
CA ASP A 4 43.76 -58.70 -9.73
C ASP A 4 42.45 -59.02 -9.00
N PHE A 5 41.75 -60.10 -9.38
CA PHE A 5 40.43 -60.41 -8.85
C PHE A 5 40.45 -60.61 -7.33
N LYS A 6 39.68 -59.79 -6.60
CA LYS A 6 39.46 -59.89 -5.16
C LYS A 6 37.99 -60.19 -4.92
N ILE A 7 37.72 -61.33 -4.28
CA ILE A 7 36.34 -61.76 -4.02
C ILE A 7 35.62 -60.73 -3.12
N GLY A 8 34.45 -60.28 -3.56
CA GLY A 8 33.66 -59.25 -2.87
C GLY A 8 34.08 -57.79 -3.15
N ASP A 9 35.25 -57.56 -3.74
CA ASP A 9 35.76 -56.22 -4.06
C ASP A 9 35.81 -56.00 -5.57
N HIS A 10 34.62 -55.81 -6.14
CA HIS A 10 34.45 -55.54 -7.56
C HIS A 10 34.92 -54.13 -7.90
N TRP A 11 35.13 -53.89 -9.18
CA TRP A 11 35.55 -52.59 -9.66
C TRP A 11 34.37 -51.65 -9.89
N MET A 12 34.54 -50.39 -9.49
CA MET A 12 33.60 -49.30 -9.71
C MET A 12 34.31 -48.13 -10.39
N ILE A 13 33.55 -47.23 -11.02
CA ILE A 13 34.08 -46.03 -11.67
C ILE A 13 33.69 -44.84 -10.79
N SER A 14 34.62 -43.92 -10.51
CA SER A 14 34.32 -42.66 -9.82
C SER A 14 33.56 -41.72 -10.75
N ASP A 15 32.43 -41.19 -10.29
CA ASP A 15 31.61 -40.23 -11.03
C ASP A 15 32.33 -38.87 -11.23
N ARG A 16 33.33 -38.55 -10.40
CA ARG A 16 34.03 -37.26 -10.44
C ARG A 16 35.28 -37.30 -11.31
N SER A 17 36.13 -38.31 -11.14
CA SER A 17 37.39 -38.44 -11.88
C SER A 17 37.33 -39.40 -13.05
N GLY A 18 36.29 -40.23 -13.17
CA GLY A 18 36.15 -41.23 -14.26
C GLY A 18 37.13 -42.41 -14.16
N HIS A 19 37.91 -42.50 -13.09
CA HIS A 19 38.89 -43.57 -12.89
C HIS A 19 38.24 -44.79 -12.23
N LYS A 20 38.81 -45.97 -12.52
CA LYS A 20 38.35 -47.27 -12.02
C LYS A 20 39.05 -47.58 -10.70
N PHE A 21 38.26 -47.64 -9.61
CA PHE A 21 38.72 -47.95 -8.26
C PHE A 21 38.00 -49.19 -7.72
N ARG A 22 38.52 -49.74 -6.62
CA ARG A 22 37.87 -50.85 -5.93
C ARG A 22 36.65 -50.37 -5.16
N ALA A 23 35.60 -51.19 -5.08
CA ALA A 23 34.39 -50.86 -4.34
C ALA A 23 34.68 -50.53 -2.86
N SER A 24 35.70 -51.15 -2.27
CA SER A 24 36.18 -50.87 -0.91
C SER A 24 36.73 -49.44 -0.70
N GLU A 25 37.21 -48.79 -1.77
CA GLU A 25 37.80 -47.45 -1.76
C GLU A 25 36.79 -46.34 -2.13
N MET A 26 35.59 -46.74 -2.53
CA MET A 26 34.52 -45.86 -2.99
C MET A 26 33.61 -45.44 -1.82
N ARG A 27 33.12 -44.21 -1.88
CA ARG A 27 32.16 -43.65 -0.91
C ARG A 27 31.04 -42.90 -1.62
N GLN A 28 29.82 -43.04 -1.11
CA GLN A 28 28.70 -42.24 -1.58
C GLN A 28 28.72 -40.84 -0.94
N MET A 29 28.62 -39.80 -1.78
CA MET A 29 28.50 -38.41 -1.37
C MET A 29 27.05 -38.01 -1.05
N TRP A 30 26.89 -36.85 -0.43
CA TRP A 30 25.58 -36.29 -0.05
C TRP A 30 24.62 -36.01 -1.22
N ASN A 31 25.15 -35.89 -2.43
CA ASN A 31 24.41 -35.70 -3.69
C ASN A 31 24.09 -37.04 -4.39
N GLY A 32 24.45 -38.18 -3.80
CA GLY A 32 24.17 -39.52 -4.34
C GLY A 32 25.25 -40.10 -5.25
N HIS A 33 26.28 -39.32 -5.61
CA HIS A 33 27.40 -39.78 -6.44
C HIS A 33 28.36 -40.69 -5.70
N TRP A 34 28.95 -41.64 -6.42
CA TRP A 34 30.01 -42.50 -5.92
C TRP A 34 31.36 -41.93 -6.33
N VAL A 35 32.19 -41.60 -5.34
CA VAL A 35 33.53 -41.05 -5.56
C VAL A 35 34.58 -41.81 -4.78
N HIS A 36 35.84 -41.70 -5.20
CA HIS A 36 36.95 -42.22 -4.45
C HIS A 36 37.09 -41.49 -3.10
N HIS A 37 37.55 -42.18 -2.05
CA HIS A 37 37.61 -41.60 -0.70
C HIS A 37 38.43 -40.29 -0.58
N THR A 38 39.38 -40.04 -1.49
CA THR A 38 40.18 -38.79 -1.54
C THR A 38 39.41 -37.60 -2.08
N GLU A 39 38.35 -37.86 -2.85
CA GLU A 39 37.49 -36.85 -3.51
C GLU A 39 36.20 -36.60 -2.74
N TRP A 40 36.00 -37.33 -1.64
CA TRP A 40 34.82 -37.24 -0.82
C TRP A 40 34.79 -35.91 -0.06
N GLU A 41 33.67 -35.20 -0.18
CA GLU A 41 33.43 -33.94 0.52
C GLU A 41 32.23 -34.07 1.47
N PRO A 42 32.32 -33.54 2.69
CA PRO A 42 31.19 -33.51 3.62
C PRO A 42 30.09 -32.56 3.10
N ARG A 43 28.83 -32.88 3.41
CA ARG A 43 27.70 -31.99 3.13
C ARG A 43 27.82 -30.70 3.94
N HIS A 44 27.49 -29.57 3.33
CA HIS A 44 27.50 -28.29 4.03
C HIS A 44 26.44 -28.25 5.15
N PRO A 45 26.77 -27.81 6.39
CA PRO A 45 25.83 -27.83 7.51
C PRO A 45 24.54 -27.04 7.29
N MET A 46 24.59 -25.95 6.50
CA MET A 46 23.40 -25.13 6.22
C MET A 46 22.35 -25.88 5.39
N ASP A 47 22.72 -26.89 4.61
CA ASP A 47 21.75 -27.70 3.85
C ASP A 47 20.88 -28.57 4.77
N MET A 48 21.32 -28.78 6.01
CA MET A 48 20.58 -29.52 7.03
C MET A 48 19.70 -28.59 7.90
N MET A 49 19.86 -27.26 7.75
CA MET A 49 19.11 -26.29 8.53
C MET A 49 17.65 -26.25 8.07
N LYS A 50 16.72 -26.42 9.03
CA LYS A 50 15.29 -26.23 8.78
C LYS A 50 14.93 -24.78 9.04
N ALA A 51 14.10 -24.19 8.18
CA ALA A 51 13.56 -22.86 8.41
C ALA A 51 12.81 -22.82 9.76
N PRO A 52 12.97 -21.75 10.55
CA PRO A 52 12.13 -21.54 11.73
C PRO A 52 10.65 -21.57 11.32
N ARG A 53 9.81 -22.16 12.17
CA ARG A 53 8.36 -22.06 11.96
C ARG A 53 7.96 -20.58 12.06
N PRO A 54 7.04 -20.10 11.21
CA PRO A 54 6.54 -18.75 11.36
C PRO A 54 5.96 -18.59 12.76
N GLU A 55 6.37 -17.52 13.43
CA GLU A 55 5.81 -17.17 14.74
C GLU A 55 4.31 -16.92 14.59
N LYS A 56 3.54 -17.39 15.57
CA LYS A 56 2.10 -17.11 15.59
C LYS A 56 1.92 -15.61 15.77
N PRO A 57 1.01 -14.95 15.02
CA PRO A 57 0.75 -13.53 15.23
C PRO A 57 0.29 -13.30 16.68
N VAL A 58 0.68 -12.16 17.22
CA VAL A 58 0.21 -11.72 18.54
C VAL A 58 -1.32 -11.68 18.57
N ARG A 59 -1.92 -12.10 19.70
CA ARG A 59 -3.39 -12.22 19.85
C ARG A 59 -4.13 -10.89 19.65
N ILE A 60 -3.47 -9.76 19.90
CA ILE A 60 -4.03 -8.42 19.76
C ILE A 60 -3.01 -7.60 18.97
N THR A 61 -3.34 -7.29 17.72
CA THR A 61 -2.41 -6.65 16.76
C THR A 61 -2.48 -5.12 16.73
N ARG A 62 -3.41 -4.49 17.49
CA ARG A 62 -3.68 -3.03 17.53
C ARG A 62 -3.19 -2.28 16.28
N PRO A 63 -3.69 -2.63 15.08
CA PRO A 63 -3.26 -1.97 13.86
C PRO A 63 -3.61 -0.49 13.94
N ARG A 64 -2.73 0.36 13.39
CA ARG A 64 -3.01 1.79 13.28
C ARG A 64 -4.27 1.97 12.42
N PRO A 65 -5.29 2.72 12.88
CA PRO A 65 -6.44 3.05 12.04
C PRO A 65 -5.99 3.91 10.86
N THR A 66 -6.71 3.83 9.73
CA THR A 66 -6.46 4.70 8.59
C THR A 66 -6.67 6.15 8.99
N ASP A 67 -5.71 7.02 8.65
CA ASP A 67 -5.82 8.46 8.91
C ASP A 67 -6.95 9.05 8.04
N THR A 68 -7.89 9.77 8.66
CA THR A 68 -8.96 10.52 7.97
C THR A 68 -8.72 12.02 8.09
N PHE A 69 -8.69 12.74 6.98
CA PHE A 69 -8.48 14.19 6.98
C PHE A 69 -9.78 14.95 7.32
N ILE A 70 -9.83 15.53 8.52
CA ILE A 70 -10.94 16.35 9.07
C ILE A 70 -10.53 17.83 9.08
N GLY A 71 -9.95 18.33 7.98
CA GLY A 71 -9.63 19.76 7.84
C GLY A 71 -10.83 20.58 7.35
N PRO A 72 -10.76 21.93 7.39
CA PRO A 72 -11.67 22.77 6.63
C PRO A 72 -11.73 22.30 5.19
N LEU A 73 -12.94 22.06 4.69
CA LEU A 73 -13.15 21.84 3.28
C LEU A 73 -13.13 23.21 2.60
N THR A 74 -11.95 23.62 2.16
CA THR A 74 -11.78 24.76 1.28
C THR A 74 -11.95 24.27 -0.16
N SER A 75 -12.99 24.76 -0.83
CA SER A 75 -13.18 24.64 -2.28
C SER A 75 -13.11 26.02 -2.92
N GLN A 76 -13.04 26.08 -4.24
CA GLN A 76 -13.16 27.31 -5.00
C GLN A 76 -14.46 27.28 -5.82
N ILE A 77 -14.91 28.46 -6.26
CA ILE A 77 -15.98 28.60 -7.25
C ILE A 77 -15.48 28.09 -8.60
N GLY A 78 -16.16 27.10 -9.18
CA GLY A 78 -15.86 26.55 -10.51
C GLY A 78 -16.54 27.29 -11.65
N VAL A 79 -17.69 27.94 -11.38
CA VAL A 79 -18.42 28.76 -12.35
C VAL A 79 -18.91 30.05 -11.69
N ALA A 80 -18.66 31.18 -12.33
CA ALA A 80 -19.09 32.48 -11.81
C ALA A 80 -20.62 32.54 -11.65
N ALA A 81 -21.08 33.13 -10.54
CA ALA A 81 -22.49 33.32 -10.24
C ALA A 81 -22.77 34.79 -9.95
N ALA A 82 -23.86 35.32 -10.53
CA ALA A 82 -24.26 36.70 -10.33
C ALA A 82 -24.89 36.93 -8.94
N ALA A 83 -24.95 38.20 -8.53
CA ALA A 83 -25.75 38.60 -7.39
C ALA A 83 -27.22 38.16 -7.58
N GLY A 84 -27.83 37.63 -6.52
CA GLY A 84 -29.19 37.08 -6.56
C GLY A 84 -29.25 35.57 -6.83
N SER A 85 -28.16 34.93 -7.26
CA SER A 85 -28.12 33.48 -7.44
C SER A 85 -28.19 32.75 -6.09
N THR A 86 -29.02 31.70 -6.01
CA THR A 86 -29.08 30.76 -4.87
C THR A 86 -28.30 29.49 -5.12
N ARG A 87 -28.01 29.15 -6.38
CA ARG A 87 -27.20 27.98 -6.77
C ARG A 87 -25.81 28.44 -7.19
N ILE A 88 -24.79 27.76 -6.67
CA ILE A 88 -23.38 27.99 -7.02
C ILE A 88 -22.70 26.67 -7.36
N THR A 89 -21.74 26.72 -8.28
CA THR A 89 -20.95 25.58 -8.72
C THR A 89 -19.53 25.72 -8.18
N LEU A 90 -19.08 24.70 -7.46
CA LEU A 90 -17.77 24.58 -6.85
C LEU A 90 -16.89 23.63 -7.68
N ASP A 91 -15.57 23.71 -7.50
CA ASP A 91 -14.64 22.70 -8.02
C ASP A 91 -14.87 21.32 -7.37
N SER A 92 -15.26 21.29 -6.08
CA SER A 92 -15.74 20.09 -5.42
C SER A 92 -16.71 20.42 -4.28
N ALA A 93 -17.85 19.74 -4.28
CA ALA A 93 -18.89 19.80 -3.27
C ALA A 93 -19.06 18.46 -2.51
N GLU A 94 -18.20 17.46 -2.72
CA GLU A 94 -18.39 16.06 -2.27
C GLU A 94 -18.55 15.88 -0.75
N ARG A 95 -18.04 16.83 0.04
CA ARG A 95 -18.06 16.78 1.50
C ARG A 95 -18.93 17.86 2.14
N TYR A 96 -19.70 18.60 1.34
CA TYR A 96 -20.70 19.55 1.82
C TYR A 96 -22.00 18.82 2.11
N ALA A 97 -22.72 19.24 3.15
CA ALA A 97 -24.04 18.73 3.49
C ALA A 97 -25.04 19.88 3.67
N ALA A 98 -26.33 19.56 3.55
CA ALA A 98 -27.38 20.50 3.90
C ALA A 98 -27.28 20.88 5.39
N GLY A 99 -27.34 22.18 5.68
CA GLY A 99 -27.15 22.73 7.02
C GLY A 99 -25.73 23.18 7.34
N ASP A 100 -24.76 23.00 6.43
CA ASP A 100 -23.40 23.51 6.64
C ASP A 100 -23.33 25.04 6.50
N GLN A 101 -22.52 25.68 7.34
CA GLN A 101 -22.21 27.10 7.27
C GLN A 101 -20.96 27.32 6.42
N LEU A 102 -21.11 28.16 5.41
CA LEU A 102 -20.07 28.49 4.44
C LEU A 102 -19.63 29.94 4.58
N HIS A 103 -18.33 30.17 4.42
CA HIS A 103 -17.75 31.49 4.22
C HIS A 103 -17.32 31.57 2.76
N ILE A 104 -17.99 32.42 1.98
CA ILE A 104 -17.78 32.59 0.54
C ILE A 104 -17.13 33.94 0.31
N MET A 105 -16.00 33.98 -0.41
CA MET A 105 -15.40 35.23 -0.85
C MET A 105 -16.18 35.81 -2.04
N LEU A 106 -16.66 37.04 -1.90
CA LEU A 106 -17.35 37.78 -2.96
C LEU A 106 -16.35 38.60 -3.79
N ASP A 107 -16.76 39.01 -5.00
CA ASP A 107 -15.91 39.83 -5.88
C ASP A 107 -15.63 41.24 -5.33
N ASN A 108 -16.41 41.69 -4.33
CA ASN A 108 -16.16 42.94 -3.61
C ASN A 108 -15.17 42.77 -2.44
N SER A 109 -14.50 41.61 -2.33
CA SER A 109 -13.57 41.24 -1.26
C SER A 109 -14.20 41.12 0.14
N GLU A 110 -15.52 41.05 0.24
CA GLU A 110 -16.21 40.74 1.49
C GLU A 110 -16.49 39.24 1.60
N THR A 111 -16.50 38.72 2.83
CA THR A 111 -16.91 37.35 3.10
C THR A 111 -18.41 37.29 3.36
N PHE A 112 -19.12 36.53 2.54
CA PHE A 112 -20.51 36.21 2.74
C PHE A 112 -20.68 34.91 3.51
N ILE A 113 -21.38 34.99 4.63
CA ILE A 113 -21.74 33.80 5.40
C ILE A 113 -23.01 33.19 4.80
N ALA A 114 -23.01 31.94 4.39
CA ALA A 114 -24.20 31.28 3.85
C ALA A 114 -24.46 29.96 4.55
N TRP A 115 -25.68 29.46 4.43
CA TRP A 115 -26.04 28.12 4.87
C TRP A 115 -26.40 27.30 3.63
N VAL A 116 -25.95 26.05 3.57
CA VAL A 116 -26.32 25.12 2.50
C VAL A 116 -27.76 24.66 2.71
N HIS A 117 -28.61 24.84 1.71
CA HIS A 117 -29.96 24.29 1.68
C HIS A 117 -29.96 22.84 1.19
N ALA A 118 -29.29 22.58 0.08
CA ALA A 118 -29.19 21.27 -0.55
C ALA A 118 -27.88 21.14 -1.35
N VAL A 119 -27.42 19.91 -1.53
CA VAL A 119 -26.30 19.54 -2.41
C VAL A 119 -26.87 18.64 -3.50
N TYR A 120 -26.72 19.05 -4.76
CA TYR A 120 -27.33 18.36 -5.89
C TYR A 120 -26.41 17.31 -6.49
N ASP A 121 -25.11 17.60 -6.55
CA ASP A 121 -24.08 16.72 -7.09
C ASP A 121 -22.71 17.00 -6.44
N SER A 122 -21.64 16.49 -7.03
CA SER A 122 -20.26 16.67 -6.55
C SER A 122 -19.70 18.08 -6.77
N THR A 123 -20.47 19.03 -7.29
CA THR A 123 -20.04 20.40 -7.64
C THR A 123 -21.09 21.47 -7.32
N ASP A 124 -22.38 21.16 -7.43
CA ASP A 124 -23.47 22.11 -7.30
C ASP A 124 -24.12 22.07 -5.91
N ILE A 125 -24.17 23.25 -5.30
CA ILE A 125 -24.86 23.47 -4.03
C ILE A 125 -25.87 24.60 -4.13
N GLU A 126 -26.92 24.51 -3.33
CA GLU A 126 -27.91 25.56 -3.16
C GLU A 126 -27.77 26.19 -1.78
N LEU A 127 -27.77 27.51 -1.75
CA LEU A 127 -27.70 28.33 -0.56
C LEU A 127 -29.11 28.67 -0.09
N VAL A 128 -29.31 28.71 1.23
CA VAL A 128 -30.58 29.14 1.86
C VAL A 128 -30.92 30.58 1.50
N ARG A 129 -29.89 31.42 1.28
CA ARG A 129 -30.05 32.82 0.90
C ARG A 129 -29.27 33.12 -0.37
N ALA A 130 -29.84 33.96 -1.22
CA ALA A 130 -29.21 34.43 -2.44
C ALA A 130 -27.93 35.23 -2.16
N LEU A 131 -26.97 35.16 -3.10
CA LEU A 131 -25.74 35.94 -3.03
C LEU A 131 -26.02 37.45 -3.09
N PRO A 132 -25.45 38.28 -2.20
CA PRO A 132 -25.64 39.72 -2.22
C PRO A 132 -24.78 40.41 -3.29
N TYR A 133 -23.69 39.77 -3.72
CA TYR A 133 -22.80 40.24 -4.78
C TYR A 133 -22.37 39.06 -5.67
N GLY A 134 -21.80 39.35 -6.83
CA GLY A 134 -21.26 38.31 -7.71
C GLY A 134 -20.07 37.57 -7.08
N VAL A 135 -19.88 36.33 -7.52
CA VAL A 135 -18.69 35.53 -7.26
C VAL A 135 -18.08 35.08 -8.59
N SER A 136 -16.77 35.20 -8.70
CA SER A 136 -15.99 34.80 -9.85
C SER A 136 -15.32 33.44 -9.64
N VAL A 137 -14.91 32.82 -10.75
CA VAL A 137 -14.18 31.55 -10.72
C VAL A 137 -12.87 31.74 -9.95
N GLY A 138 -12.56 30.81 -9.04
CA GLY A 138 -11.40 30.90 -8.17
C GLY A 138 -11.60 31.71 -6.88
N ASN A 139 -12.83 32.17 -6.59
CA ASN A 139 -13.15 32.70 -5.27
C ASN A 139 -13.23 31.57 -4.23
N GLU A 140 -12.72 31.84 -3.04
CA GLU A 140 -12.62 30.85 -1.97
C GLU A 140 -13.96 30.59 -1.29
N VAL A 141 -14.26 29.31 -1.03
CA VAL A 141 -15.41 28.84 -0.27
C VAL A 141 -14.94 27.90 0.83
N VAL A 142 -15.07 28.35 2.08
CA VAL A 142 -14.67 27.57 3.26
C VAL A 142 -15.89 27.03 3.97
N ASN A 143 -15.97 25.71 4.14
CA ASN A 143 -16.96 25.09 5.04
C ASN A 143 -16.49 25.18 6.49
N VAL A 144 -17.16 26.03 7.27
CA VAL A 144 -16.78 26.31 8.66
C VAL A 144 -17.43 25.32 9.63
N THR A 145 -18.58 24.74 9.28
CA THR A 145 -19.20 23.67 10.08
C THR A 145 -18.31 22.42 10.13
N ALA A 146 -17.68 22.07 9.00
CA ALA A 146 -16.70 20.98 8.95
C ALA A 146 -15.45 21.23 9.84
N MET A 147 -15.16 22.47 10.21
CA MET A 147 -14.07 22.80 11.15
C MET A 147 -14.45 22.57 12.61
N ALA A 148 -15.74 22.67 12.96
CA ALA A 148 -16.20 22.59 14.35
C ALA A 148 -16.20 21.15 14.91
N GLU A 149 -16.31 20.14 14.03
CA GLU A 149 -16.27 18.73 14.42
C GLU A 149 -14.84 18.19 14.67
N ALA A 150 -13.80 19.01 14.48
CA ALA A 150 -12.39 18.63 14.64
C ALA A 150 -11.84 18.75 16.08
N THR A 151 -12.68 19.06 17.08
CA THR A 151 -12.27 19.17 18.50
C THR A 151 -12.87 18.06 19.36
N ILE A 152 -12.39 16.82 19.22
CA ILE A 152 -12.56 15.75 20.23
C ILE A 152 -11.29 14.88 20.26
#